data_AF-A0A2V8G9T6-F1
#
_entry.id   AF-A0A2V8G9T6-F1
#
_cell.length_a   1.000
_cell.length_b   1.000
_cell.length_c   1.000
_cell.angle_alpha   90.00
_cell.angle_beta   90.00
_cell.angle_gamma   90.00
#
_symmetry.space_group_name_H-M   'P 1'
#
loop_
_entity.id
_entity.type
_entity.pdbx_description
1 polymer ?
#
loop_
_entity_poly.entity_id
_entity_poly.type
_entity_poly.pdbx_seq_one_letter_code
_entity_poly.pdbx_strand_id
1 'polypeptide(L)'
;MARTSWLDAKADSPLIQQRVEKLASFTNALADGVVTKQELSEQEQRLTAAMKKAEPDLNDAQHAKMTDVLVEMTAYNIMRLLHELQVERARLAFGKG
;
A
#
# COMPACT_ATOMS: atom_id res chain seq x y z
N MET A 1 2.71 -6.38 24.44
CA MET A 1 3.76 -6.37 23.40
C MET A 1 4.01 -4.93 22.99
N ALA A 2 5.27 -4.55 22.72
CA ALA A 2 5.59 -3.21 22.21
C ALA A 2 4.97 -3.02 20.81
N ARG A 3 4.42 -1.83 20.53
CA ARG A 3 3.87 -1.51 19.21
C ARG A 3 5.01 -1.46 18.20
N THR A 4 4.87 -2.16 17.08
CA THR A 4 5.87 -2.05 16.01
C THR A 4 5.71 -0.70 15.30
N SER A 5 6.80 0.06 15.18
CA SER A 5 6.81 1.36 14.50
C SER A 5 6.36 1.24 13.04
N TRP A 6 5.65 2.28 12.58
CA TRP A 6 5.25 2.46 11.18
C TRP A 6 6.34 3.13 10.33
N LEU A 7 7.35 3.73 10.99
CA LEU A 7 8.45 4.44 10.36
C LEU A 7 9.78 3.70 10.57
N ASP A 8 10.66 3.84 9.58
CA ASP A 8 12.06 3.43 9.68
C ASP A 8 12.81 4.42 10.56
N ALA A 9 13.50 3.93 11.59
CA ALA A 9 14.23 4.76 12.55
C ALA A 9 15.43 5.53 11.97
N LYS A 10 15.87 5.20 10.74
CA LYS A 10 17.06 5.77 10.08
C LYS A 10 16.72 6.67 8.90
N ALA A 11 15.57 6.47 8.26
CA ALA A 11 15.24 7.10 6.97
C ALA A 11 13.90 7.87 6.97
N ASP A 12 13.17 7.91 8.10
CA ASP A 12 11.82 8.49 8.23
C ASP A 12 10.86 8.08 7.10
N SER A 13 11.14 6.92 6.50
CA SER A 13 10.39 6.38 5.39
C SER A 13 9.34 5.39 5.92
N PRO A 14 8.14 5.33 5.33
CA PRO A 14 7.12 4.38 5.77
C PRO A 14 7.59 2.92 5.62
N LEU A 15 7.58 2.15 6.72
CA LEU A 15 7.84 0.70 6.70
C LEU A 15 6.62 -0.12 6.27
N ILE A 16 5.47 0.53 6.10
CA ILE A 16 4.21 -0.15 5.79
C ILE A 16 4.31 -0.88 4.44
N GLN A 17 4.97 -0.29 3.42
CA GLN A 17 5.17 -0.98 2.13
C GLN A 17 5.98 -2.27 2.25
N GLN A 18 7.09 -2.26 3.01
CA GLN A 18 7.92 -3.47 3.21
C GLN A 18 7.16 -4.59 3.94
N ARG A 19 6.11 -4.25 4.70
CA ARG A 19 5.26 -5.23 5.36
C ARG A 19 4.26 -5.88 4.41
N VAL A 20 3.96 -5.26 3.27
CA VAL A 20 3.08 -5.84 2.25
C VAL A 20 3.69 -7.11 1.65
N GLU A 21 5.02 -7.23 1.62
CA GLU A 21 5.74 -8.45 1.23
C GLU A 21 5.43 -9.65 2.14
N LYS A 22 4.89 -9.41 3.35
CA LYS A 22 4.45 -10.46 4.27
C LYS A 22 2.96 -10.78 4.14
N LEU A 23 2.23 -10.03 3.32
CA LEU A 23 0.81 -10.26 3.08
C LEU A 23 0.67 -11.32 1.99
N ALA A 24 0.37 -12.55 2.39
CA ALA A 24 0.27 -13.69 1.46
C ALA A 24 -0.70 -13.44 0.29
N SER A 25 -1.80 -12.70 0.53
CA SER A 25 -2.74 -12.35 -0.53
C SER A 25 -2.15 -11.41 -1.59
N PHE A 26 -1.20 -10.55 -1.22
CA PHE A 26 -0.49 -9.69 -2.15
C PHE A 26 0.60 -10.44 -2.90
N THR A 27 1.40 -11.25 -2.21
CA THR A 27 2.46 -12.03 -2.85
C THR A 27 1.90 -13.05 -3.85
N ASN A 28 0.74 -13.64 -3.55
CA ASN A 28 0.10 -14.60 -4.44
C ASN A 28 -0.52 -13.92 -5.67
N ALA A 29 -1.20 -12.78 -5.50
CA ALA A 29 -1.81 -12.03 -6.60
C ALA A 29 -0.80 -11.37 -7.56
N LEU A 30 0.49 -11.37 -7.19
CA LEU A 30 1.57 -10.86 -8.03
C LEU A 30 2.46 -11.97 -8.59
N ALA A 31 2.22 -13.24 -8.24
CA ALA A 31 3.12 -14.35 -8.57
C ALA A 31 3.19 -14.64 -10.07
N ASP A 32 2.09 -14.42 -10.79
CA ASP A 32 1.98 -14.59 -12.25
C ASP A 32 2.09 -13.26 -13.02
N GLY A 33 2.25 -12.14 -12.30
CA GLY A 33 2.34 -10.80 -12.86
C GLY A 33 1.01 -10.19 -13.34
N VAL A 34 -0.15 -10.83 -13.08
CA VAL A 34 -1.46 -10.35 -13.53
C VAL A 34 -2.44 -10.28 -12.36
N VAL A 35 -2.76 -9.07 -11.91
CA VAL A 35 -3.85 -8.87 -10.94
C VAL A 35 -5.21 -8.96 -11.64
N THR A 36 -5.97 -10.01 -11.34
CA THR A 36 -7.32 -10.19 -11.89
C THR A 36 -8.35 -9.29 -11.20
N LYS A 37 -9.53 -9.13 -11.84
CA LYS A 37 -10.67 -8.41 -11.24
C LYS A 37 -11.13 -9.05 -9.93
N GLN A 38 -11.07 -10.37 -9.85
CA GLN A 38 -11.48 -11.10 -8.65
C GLN A 38 -10.51 -10.82 -7.50
N GLU A 39 -9.21 -10.95 -7.72
CA GLU A 39 -8.19 -10.70 -6.68
C GLU A 39 -8.23 -9.25 -6.19
N LEU A 40 -8.47 -8.29 -7.09
CA LEU A 40 -8.66 -6.89 -6.72
C LEU A 40 -9.89 -6.71 -5.83
N SER A 41 -11.03 -7.33 -6.19
CA SER A 41 -12.25 -7.26 -5.39
C SER A 41 -12.07 -7.92 -4.02
N GLU A 42 -11.39 -9.05 -3.95
CA GLU A 42 -11.10 -9.71 -2.67
C GLU A 42 -10.17 -8.85 -1.79
N GLN A 43 -9.22 -8.13 -2.38
CA GLN A 43 -8.37 -7.19 -1.65
C GLN A 43 -9.17 -5.99 -1.12
N GLU A 44 -10.09 -5.45 -1.91
CA GLU A 44 -11.01 -4.39 -1.48
C GLU A 44 -11.89 -4.84 -0.30
N GLN A 45 -12.41 -6.07 -0.36
CA GLN A 45 -13.18 -6.66 0.75
C GLN A 45 -12.35 -6.75 2.03
N ARG A 46 -11.09 -7.22 1.93
CA ARG A 46 -10.17 -7.29 3.08
C ARG A 46 -9.89 -5.89 3.65
N LEU A 47 -9.64 -4.90 2.80
CA LEU A 47 -9.42 -3.51 3.23
C LEU A 47 -10.65 -2.95 3.95
N THR A 48 -11.84 -3.13 3.37
CA THR A 48 -13.10 -2.66 3.94
C THR A 48 -13.37 -3.30 5.30
N ALA A 49 -13.15 -4.62 5.43
CA ALA A 49 -13.32 -5.32 6.69
C ALA A 49 -12.33 -4.81 7.76
N ALA A 50 -11.08 -4.53 7.39
CA ALA A 50 -10.08 -3.97 8.30
C ALA A 50 -10.48 -2.56 8.77
N MET A 51 -10.94 -1.69 7.88
CA MET A 51 -11.40 -0.34 8.21
C MET A 51 -12.59 -0.39 9.17
N LYS A 52 -13.62 -1.19 8.86
CA LYS A 52 -14.80 -1.36 9.73
C LYS A 52 -14.47 -1.87 11.13
N LYS A 53 -13.42 -2.66 11.27
CA LYS A 53 -12.95 -3.17 12.56
C LYS A 53 -12.16 -2.12 13.34
N ALA A 54 -11.35 -1.30 12.65
CA ALA A 54 -10.45 -0.36 13.30
C ALA A 54 -11.11 0.98 13.65
N GLU A 55 -11.99 1.49 12.78
CA GLU A 55 -12.58 2.83 12.89
C GLU A 55 -13.34 3.07 14.21
N PRO A 56 -14.19 2.16 14.72
CA PRO A 56 -14.93 2.39 15.97
C PRO A 56 -14.06 2.48 17.23
N ASP A 57 -12.83 1.96 17.19
CA ASP A 57 -11.90 1.98 18.32
C ASP A 57 -11.11 3.31 18.41
N LEU A 58 -11.29 4.21 17.44
CA LEU A 58 -10.65 5.52 17.38
C LEU A 58 -11.59 6.59 17.91
N ASN A 59 -11.11 7.43 18.83
CA ASN A 59 -11.80 8.69 19.12
C ASN A 59 -11.60 9.69 17.97
N ASP A 60 -12.38 10.77 17.93
CA ASP A 60 -12.38 11.76 16.86
C ASP A 60 -10.97 12.29 16.52
N ALA A 61 -10.13 12.57 17.53
CA ALA A 61 -8.78 13.07 17.32
C ALA A 61 -7.82 12.00 16.75
N GLN A 62 -8.01 10.74 17.14
CA GLN A 62 -7.26 9.61 16.59
C GLN A 62 -7.72 9.28 15.17
N HIS A 63 -9.04 9.34 14.92
CA HIS A 63 -9.66 9.12 13.63
C HIS A 63 -9.16 10.14 12.61
N ALA A 64 -9.18 11.43 12.93
CA ALA A 64 -8.68 12.49 12.05
C ALA A 64 -7.23 12.24 11.63
N LYS A 65 -6.34 11.95 12.61
CA LYS A 65 -4.93 11.63 12.33
C LYS A 65 -4.76 10.39 11.47
N MET A 66 -5.56 9.35 11.72
CA MET A 66 -5.50 8.11 10.94
C MET A 66 -5.97 8.34 9.51
N THR A 67 -7.02 9.14 9.35
CA THR A 67 -7.56 9.53 8.04
C THR A 67 -6.50 10.25 7.22
N ASP A 68 -5.80 11.23 7.80
CA ASP A 68 -4.70 11.93 7.12
C ASP A 68 -3.62 10.95 6.65
N VAL A 69 -3.21 10.01 7.50
CA VAL A 69 -2.21 8.98 7.15
C VAL A 69 -2.71 8.08 6.00
N LEU A 70 -3.97 7.65 6.04
CA LEU A 70 -4.55 6.80 4.98
C LEU A 70 -4.64 7.53 3.64
N VAL A 71 -5.00 8.82 3.66
CA VAL A 71 -5.07 9.68 2.46
C VAL A 71 -3.68 9.86 1.85
N GLU A 72 -2.69 10.27 2.66
CA GLU A 72 -1.32 10.48 2.19
C GLU A 72 -0.68 9.18 1.69
N MET A 73 -0.90 8.06 2.38
CA MET A 73 -0.40 6.76 1.93
C MET A 73 -1.02 6.33 0.60
N THR A 74 -2.31 6.59 0.40
CA THR A 74 -3.00 6.30 -0.87
C THR A 74 -2.45 7.15 -2.00
N ALA A 75 -2.30 8.47 -1.78
CA ALA A 75 -1.74 9.39 -2.75
C ALA A 75 -0.29 8.99 -3.13
N TYR A 76 0.56 8.74 -2.13
CA TYR A 76 1.94 8.30 -2.33
C TYR A 76 2.03 7.01 -3.16
N ASN A 77 1.22 6.00 -2.84
CA ASN A 77 1.24 4.72 -3.56
C ASN A 77 0.84 4.89 -5.04
N ILE A 78 -0.18 5.72 -5.32
CA ILE A 78 -0.59 6.03 -6.70
C ILE A 78 0.54 6.76 -7.44
N MET A 79 1.10 7.81 -6.83
CA MET A 79 2.20 8.58 -7.43
C MET A 79 3.42 7.71 -7.74
N ARG A 80 3.81 6.84 -6.80
CA ARG A 80 4.92 5.90 -6.96
C ARG A 80 4.65 4.91 -8.11
N LEU A 81 3.47 4.30 -8.15
CA LEU A 81 3.11 3.36 -9.23
C LEU A 81 3.16 4.04 -10.60
N LEU A 82 2.61 5.26 -10.72
CA LEU A 82 2.66 6.03 -11.96
C LEU A 82 4.09 6.36 -12.36
N HIS A 83 4.95 6.75 -11.41
CA HIS A 83 6.35 7.02 -11.66
C HIS A 83 7.10 5.78 -12.16
N GLU A 84 6.92 4.63 -11.51
CA GLU A 84 7.55 3.36 -11.91
C GLU A 84 7.11 2.92 -13.32
N LEU A 85 5.82 3.05 -13.64
CA LEU A 85 5.30 2.77 -14.98
C LEU A 85 5.88 3.71 -16.04
N GLN A 86 6.08 4.99 -15.73
CA GLN A 86 6.72 5.95 -16.64
C GLN A 86 8.19 5.60 -16.88
N VAL A 87 8.92 5.25 -15.82
CA VAL A 87 10.33 4.81 -15.90
C VAL A 87 10.46 3.57 -16.79
N GLU A 88 9.62 2.56 -16.60
CA GLU A 88 9.70 1.35 -17.42
C GLU A 88 9.30 1.59 -18.88
N ARG A 89 8.30 2.44 -19.14
CA ARG A 89 7.98 2.86 -20.52
C ARG A 89 9.17 3.56 -21.20
N ALA A 90 9.86 4.45 -20.49
CA ALA A 90 11.04 5.12 -21.00
C ALA A 90 12.17 4.10 -21.28
N ARG A 91 12.41 3.18 -20.34
CA ARG A 91 13.42 2.11 -20.51
C ARG A 91 13.16 1.26 -21.76
N LEU A 92 11.91 0.86 -22.00
CA LEU A 92 11.54 0.07 -23.18
C LEU A 92 11.65 0.87 -24.49
N ALA A 93 11.39 2.18 -24.46
CA ALA A 93 11.51 3.06 -25.61
C ALA A 93 12.97 3.36 -25.99
N PHE A 94 13.85 3.52 -24.99
CA PHE A 94 15.27 3.87 -25.19
C PHE A 94 16.23 2.67 -25.16
N GLY A 95 15.79 1.49 -24.72
CA GLY A 95 16.59 0.25 -24.68
C GLY A 95 16.61 -0.55 -25.99
N LYS A 96 16.01 -0.03 -27.07
CA LYS A 96 16.06 -0.61 -28.44
C LYS A 96 17.08 0.11 -29.36
N GLY A 97 18.08 0.77 -28.78
CA GLY A 97 19.20 1.41 -29.50
C GLY A 97 20.45 0.56 -29.48
#